data_AF-A0A090SDU1-F1
#
_entry.id   AF-A0A090SDU1-F1
#
_cell.length_a   1.000
_cell.length_b   1.000
_cell.length_c   1.000
_cell.angle_alpha   90.00
_cell.angle_beta   90.00
_cell.angle_gamma   90.00
#
_symmetry.space_group_name_H-M   'P 1'
#
loop_
_entity.id
_entity.type
_entity.pdbx_description
1 polymer ?
#
loop_
_entity_poly.entity_id
_entity_poly.type
_entity_poly.pdbx_seq_one_letter_code
_entity_poly.pdbx_strand_id
1 'polypeptide(L)' 'MKKIITSIVCISALFMGSVQAKEVRLASDFTYPPFNYKDSQGTPVGFDIEIADACVLKLSLIVFGSRRAGTL' A
#
# COMPACT_ATOMS: atom_id res chain seq x y z
N MET A 1 18.04 26.33 28.85
CA MET A 1 16.66 25.91 28.53
C MET A 1 16.44 25.66 27.03
N LYS A 2 16.80 26.57 26.12
CA LYS A 2 16.63 26.39 24.66
C LYS A 2 17.23 25.10 24.08
N LYS A 3 18.42 24.67 24.55
CA LYS A 3 19.11 23.45 24.08
C LYS A 3 18.40 22.15 24.46
N ILE A 4 17.70 22.15 25.60
CA ILE A 4 16.97 20.97 26.10
C ILE A 4 15.71 20.76 25.25
N ILE A 5 15.03 21.86 24.90
CA ILE A 5 13.86 21.84 24.02
C ILE A 5 14.25 21.29 22.64
N THR A 6 15.40 21.70 22.09
CA THR A 6 15.89 21.19 20.81
C THR A 6 16.18 19.68 20.83
N SER A 7 16.82 19.17 21.89
CA SER A 7 17.09 17.73 22.02
C SER A 7 15.82 16.89 22.12
N ILE A 8 14.79 17.36 22.82
CA ILE A 8 13.51 16.65 22.94
C ILE A 8 12.80 16.53 21.58
N VAL A 9 12.81 17.59 20.79
CA VAL A 9 12.23 17.59 19.44
C VAL A 9 12.96 16.60 18.53
N CYS A 10 14.30 16.57 18.55
CA CYS A 10 15.09 15.61 17.76
C CYS A 10 14.82 14.16 18.15
N ILE A 11 14.64 13.87 19.44
CA ILE A 11 14.34 12.51 19.91
C ILE A 11 12.94 12.08 19.46
N SER A 12 11.95 12.99 19.49
CA SER A 12 10.58 12.65 19.07
C SER A 12 10.45 12.27 17.59
N ALA A 13 11.31 12.80 16.72
CA ALA A 13 11.33 12.46 15.30
C ALA A 13 11.71 10.99 15.03
N LEU A 14 12.48 10.36 15.93
CA LEU A 14 12.87 8.95 15.83
C LEU A 14 11.70 8.00 16.16
N PHE A 15 10.61 8.51 16.75
CA PHE A 15 9.43 7.74 17.11
C PHE A 15 8.25 7.88 16.13
N MET A 16 8.44 8.52 14.97
CA MET A 16 7.44 8.50 13.90
C MET A 16 7.40 7.10 13.26
N GLY A 17 6.49 6.26 13.74
CA GLY A 17 6.27 4.92 13.21
C GLY A 17 5.83 4.94 11.74
N SER A 18 6.29 3.95 10.97
CA SER A 18 5.87 3.74 9.58
C SER A 18 4.42 3.27 9.52
N VAL A 19 3.59 3.89 8.67
CA VAL A 19 2.25 3.36 8.39
C VAL A 19 2.39 2.08 7.55
N GLN A 20 1.90 0.96 8.08
CA GLN A 20 1.89 -0.33 7.38
C GLN A 20 0.75 -0.36 6.36
N ALA A 21 1.01 -0.93 5.18
CA ALA A 21 -0.03 -1.15 4.17
C ALA A 21 -1.07 -2.14 4.72
N LYS A 22 -2.36 -1.81 4.58
CA LYS A 22 -3.45 -2.68 5.03
C LYS A 22 -3.75 -3.72 3.96
N GLU A 23 -3.83 -4.99 4.36
CA GLU A 23 -4.25 -6.08 3.49
C GLU A 23 -5.70 -5.85 3.03
N VAL A 24 -5.93 -5.89 1.71
CA VAL A 24 -7.26 -5.81 1.09
C VAL A 24 -7.62 -7.21 0.60
N ARG A 25 -8.80 -7.70 1.01
CA ARG A 25 -9.30 -9.01 0.60
C ARG A 25 -10.37 -8.84 -0.47
N LEU A 26 -10.13 -9.39 -1.65
CA LEU A 26 -11.09 -9.45 -2.76
C LEU A 26 -11.81 -10.79 -2.73
N ALA A 27 -13.15 -10.77 -2.74
CA ALA A 27 -13.97 -11.96 -2.93
C ALA A 27 -14.65 -11.88 -4.30
N SER A 28 -14.55 -12.97 -5.07
CA SER A 28 -15.23 -13.14 -6.35
C SER A 28 -15.73 -14.59 -6.44
N ASP A 29 -16.82 -14.77 -7.19
CA ASP A 29 -17.44 -16.06 -7.50
C ASP A 29 -16.65 -16.87 -8.53
N PHE A 30 -15.80 -16.23 -9.35
CA PHE A 30 -14.91 -16.85 -10.34
C PHE A 30 -15.61 -17.73 -11.38
N THR A 31 -16.86 -17.39 -11.73
CA THR A 31 -17.67 -18.20 -12.67
C THR A 31 -17.98 -17.50 -13.99
N TYR A 32 -17.42 -16.31 -14.22
CA TYR A 32 -17.83 -15.46 -15.34
C TYR A 32 -16.65 -14.99 -16.21
N PRO A 33 -16.09 -15.88 -17.08
CA PRO A 33 -15.11 -15.47 -18.08
C PRO A 33 -15.69 -14.45 -19.09
N PRO A 34 -14.90 -13.47 -19.55
CA PRO A 34 -13.49 -13.18 -19.22
C PRO A 34 -13.31 -12.23 -18.01
N PHE A 35 -14.36 -11.91 -17.27
CA PHE A 35 -14.34 -10.88 -16.21
C PHE A 35 -13.75 -11.39 -14.91
N ASN A 36 -14.16 -12.58 -14.46
CA ASN A 36 -13.62 -13.24 -13.28
C ASN A 36 -13.69 -14.76 -13.41
N TYR A 37 -12.55 -15.44 -13.28
CA TYR A 37 -12.48 -16.90 -13.33
C TYR A 37 -11.18 -17.38 -12.71
N LYS A 38 -11.00 -18.70 -12.63
CA LYS A 38 -9.72 -19.31 -12.29
C LYS A 38 -9.10 -19.97 -13.52
N ASP A 39 -7.80 -19.79 -13.69
CA ASP A 39 -7.04 -20.48 -14.73
C ASP A 39 -6.83 -21.97 -14.39
N SER A 40 -6.11 -22.68 -15.26
CA SER A 40 -5.77 -24.10 -15.06
C SER A 40 -4.98 -24.40 -13.78
N GLN A 41 -4.34 -23.39 -13.17
CA GLN A 41 -3.56 -23.51 -11.95
C GLN A 41 -4.37 -23.09 -10.70
N GLY A 42 -5.63 -22.68 -10.88
CA GLY A 42 -6.49 -22.21 -9.80
C GLY A 42 -6.29 -20.74 -9.44
N THR A 43 -5.53 -20.00 -10.24
CA THR A 43 -5.23 -18.58 -10.00
C THR A 43 -6.40 -17.71 -10.44
N PRO A 44 -6.91 -16.79 -9.59
CA PRO A 44 -7.87 -15.76 -9.99
C PRO A 44 -7.33 -14.91 -11.15
N VAL A 45 -8.08 -14.85 -12.24
CA VAL A 45 -7.75 -14.08 -13.43
C VAL A 45 -9.01 -13.44 -14.02
N GLY A 46 -8.82 -12.45 -14.87
CA GLY A 46 -9.89 -11.73 -15.56
C GLY A 46 -9.87 -10.23 -15.27
N PHE A 47 -10.70 -9.50 -16.01
CA PHE A 47 -10.76 -8.04 -15.98
C PHE A 47 -10.98 -7.46 -14.57
N ASP A 48 -11.83 -8.07 -13.75
CA ASP A 48 -12.12 -7.58 -12.39
C ASP A 48 -10.90 -7.75 -11.47
N ILE A 49 -10.11 -8.81 -11.68
CA ILE A 49 -8.89 -9.08 -10.92
C ILE A 49 -7.79 -8.09 -11.31
N GLU A 50 -7.65 -7.79 -12.59
CA GLU A 50 -6.71 -6.78 -13.10
C GLU A 50 -7.02 -5.37 -12.55
N ILE A 51 -8.31 -5.00 -12.47
CA ILE A 51 -8.73 -3.74 -11.85
C ILE A 51 -8.41 -3.74 -10.36
N ALA A 52 -8.67 -4.83 -9.64
CA ALA A 52 -8.39 -4.92 -8.22
C ALA A 52 -6.89 -4.77 -7.93
N ASP A 53 -6.03 -5.43 -8.71
CA ASP A 53 -4.58 -5.29 -8.62
C ASP A 53 -4.12 -3.86 -8.93
N ALA A 54 -4.67 -3.24 -9.97
CA ALA A 54 -4.39 -1.85 -10.29
C ALA A 54 -4.88 -0.88 -9.20
N CYS A 55 -6.02 -1.17 -8.56
CA CYS A 55 -6.57 -0.38 -7.46
C CYS A 55 -5.69 -0.48 -6.21
N VAL A 56 -5.22 -1.68 -5.85
CA VAL A 56 -4.29 -1.86 -4.72
C VAL A 56 -2.97 -1.16 -5.01
N LEU A 57 -2.41 -1.34 -6.22
CA LEU A 57 -1.21 -0.61 -6.63
C LEU A 57 -1.41 0.90 -6.52
N LYS A 58 -2.56 1.43 -6.93
CA LYS A 58 -2.88 2.87 -6.89
C LYS A 58 -3.15 3.38 -5.47
N LEU A 59 -3.77 2.57 -4.62
CA LEU A 59 -3.99 2.89 -3.20
C LEU A 59 -2.66 2.88 -2.43
N SER A 60 -1.76 1.96 -2.75
CA SER A 60 -0.36 1.97 -2.30
C SER A 60 0.43 3.14 -2.90
N LEU A 61 0.10 3.60 -4.12
CA LEU A 61 0.69 4.78 -4.75
C LEU A 61 0.22 6.11 -4.15
N ILE A 62 -0.90 6.15 -3.41
CA ILE A 62 -1.35 7.34 -2.66
C ILE A 62 -0.64 7.47 -1.30
N VAL A 63 0.28 6.54 -0.98
CA VAL A 63 1.34 6.75 0.01
C VAL A 63 2.71 6.64 -0.67
N PHE A 64 2.95 7.36 -1.76
CA PHE A 64 4.32 7.78 -2.15
C PHE A 64 4.23 9.03 -3.03
N GLY A 65 3.74 10.10 -2.41
CA GLY A 65 3.57 11.42 -3.02
C GLY A 65 4.03 12.55 -2.11
N SER A 66 5.11 12.37 -1.34
CA SER A 66 5.82 13.52 -0.75
C SER A 66 7.30 13.21 -0.53
N ARG A 67 8.12 13.66 -1.50
CA ARG A 67 9.56 13.97 -1.42
C ARG A 67 10.47 12.72 -1.29
N ARG A 68 11.30 12.36 -2.28
CA ARG A 68 12.36 13.17 -2.91
C ARG A 68 12.88 14.27 -1.98
N ALA A 69 13.52 13.88 -0.88
CA ALA A 69 14.62 14.64 -0.29
C ALA A 69 15.45 13.71 0.60
N GLY A 70 16.69 13.45 0.17
CA GLY A 70 17.80 13.14 1.07
C GLY A 70 17.80 11.76 1.70
N THR A 71 18.27 10.77 0.94
CA THR A 71 19.11 9.70 1.47
C THR A 71 20.25 10.33 2.28
N LEU A 72 20.33 10.04 3.58
CA LEU A 72 21.51 9.64 4.37
C LEU A 72 21.06 9.40 5.82
#